data_AF-A0A7W8H702-F1
#
_entry.id   AF-A0A7W8H702-F1
#
_cell.length_a   1.000
_cell.length_b   1.000
_cell.length_c   1.000
_cell.angle_alpha   90.00
_cell.angle_beta   90.00
_cell.angle_gamma   90.00
#
_symmetry.space_group_name_H-M   'P 1'
#
loop_
_entity.id
_entity.type
_entity.pdbx_description
1 polymer ?
#
loop_
_entity_poly.entity_id
_entity_poly.type
_entity_poly.pdbx_seq_one_letter_code
_entity_poly.pdbx_strand_id
1 'polypeptide(L)'
;MDDKIKKNTQEEFSLNDDRRVKVLSPGAMVAKRFFRNRLAVVGLTMLIIMFLFSFLGGVISPYEQDQQFYTYEVMNQDYAGVVENDDFRYSIADGQEFGTILQAQFLLAANSQAESFEYKDVTYDLALEGPDFYTISSNGTILAIAAKDIVTSDSGEDFSFNVKLEGLRAYTNGETSFSADGVDYTLDEDGNIMEGSNVLGSISRFVVSPIENGVTISRTFKEQIAEAIDQDLSEVDITDENGETQHFELTYAPENKTWTIIREEETYVYDRYASPSAQHWLGTDGNGMDMLTRLMYGGRISLVIGFIVVIISGVLGIIMGGIAGYFGKWVDNLIMRIVDVFYCIPQLPMIIILGAAMDAMRVDPMLRMLYLMLILGFLSWPSIARLVRGQILSLREQEFMTATEACGIRASRRIFRHLIPNVIPQLIVICTMSLGSTILTEATLSFLGLGVKFPFASWGNIINDVNNSYVLTNYLFIWIPAGICLLVTVLGFNFVGDGLRDAFDPKMKR
;
A
#
# COMPACT_ATOMS: atom_id res chain seq x y z
N MET A 1 51.67 -32.61 -79.99
CA MET A 1 52.26 -31.84 -78.87
C MET A 1 52.01 -30.36 -79.12
N ASP A 2 50.76 -29.96 -79.36
CA ASP A 2 49.57 -29.99 -78.48
C ASP A 2 49.41 -28.65 -77.76
N ASP A 3 48.43 -27.91 -78.28
CA ASP A 3 47.43 -27.16 -77.53
C ASP A 3 47.83 -25.83 -76.84
N LYS A 4 48.28 -24.86 -77.64
CA LYS A 4 48.22 -23.43 -77.29
C LYS A 4 47.72 -22.55 -78.43
N ILE A 5 46.56 -22.88 -79.00
CA ILE A 5 45.78 -21.94 -79.81
C ILE A 5 44.30 -22.17 -79.54
N LYS A 6 43.69 -21.38 -78.64
CA LYS A 6 42.25 -21.14 -78.66
C LYS A 6 41.85 -19.90 -77.84
N LYS A 7 41.29 -18.95 -78.61
CA LYS A 7 40.25 -17.98 -78.25
C LYS A 7 40.62 -16.81 -77.32
N ASN A 8 41.13 -15.77 -77.99
CA ASN A 8 40.54 -14.43 -77.88
C ASN A 8 39.01 -14.55 -77.99
N THR A 9 38.30 -14.33 -76.89
CA THR A 9 36.87 -14.04 -76.92
C THR A 9 36.71 -12.72 -76.19
N GLN A 10 36.25 -11.71 -76.92
CA GLN A 10 35.78 -10.45 -76.38
C GLN A 10 34.82 -10.74 -75.21
N GLU A 11 35.15 -10.26 -74.02
CA GLU A 11 34.13 -10.04 -73.00
C GLU A 11 33.28 -8.87 -73.50
N GLU A 12 32.23 -9.22 -74.26
CA GLU A 12 31.07 -8.35 -74.43
C GLU A 12 30.48 -8.14 -73.03
N PHE A 13 30.77 -6.99 -72.43
CA PHE A 13 29.94 -6.47 -71.35
C PHE A 13 28.53 -6.29 -71.90
N SER A 14 27.66 -7.28 -71.67
CA SER A 14 26.25 -7.15 -72.02
C SER A 14 25.65 -6.05 -71.16
N LEU A 15 25.37 -4.90 -71.75
CA LEU A 15 24.65 -3.75 -71.18
C LEU A 15 23.18 -4.07 -70.78
N ASN A 16 22.81 -5.35 -70.67
CA ASN A 16 21.45 -5.81 -70.40
C ASN A 16 21.21 -6.27 -68.95
N ASP A 17 22.24 -6.32 -68.09
CA ASP A 17 22.06 -6.78 -66.70
C ASP A 17 21.73 -5.66 -65.69
N ASP A 18 21.74 -4.39 -66.13
CA ASP A 18 21.36 -3.23 -65.31
C ASP A 18 19.84 -3.09 -65.07
N ARG A 19 19.02 -3.99 -65.61
CA ARG A 19 17.55 -3.87 -65.58
C ARG A 19 16.82 -5.01 -64.86
N ARG A 20 17.20 -5.27 -63.60
CA ARG A 20 16.25 -5.75 -62.57
C ARG A 20 16.53 -5.13 -61.19
N VAL A 21 16.91 -3.85 -61.12
CA VAL A 21 16.75 -3.13 -59.85
C VAL A 21 15.25 -2.91 -59.65
N LYS A 22 14.62 -3.80 -58.88
CA LYS A 22 13.21 -3.66 -58.46
C LYS A 22 13.09 -2.27 -57.82
N VAL A 23 12.47 -1.32 -58.52
CA VAL A 23 12.27 0.05 -58.02
C VAL A 23 11.32 -0.08 -56.84
N LEU A 24 11.88 -0.14 -55.64
CA LEU A 24 11.11 -0.25 -54.41
C LEU A 24 10.26 1.02 -54.26
N SER A 25 9.01 0.87 -53.82
CA SER A 25 8.19 2.02 -53.46
C SER A 25 8.88 2.83 -52.35
N PRO A 26 8.59 4.14 -52.22
CA PRO A 26 9.16 4.96 -51.15
C PRO A 26 9.02 4.34 -49.76
N GLY A 27 7.83 3.77 -49.46
CA GLY A 27 7.59 3.06 -48.21
C GLY A 27 8.42 1.78 -48.06
N ALA A 28 8.59 0.99 -49.12
CA ALA A 28 9.44 -0.20 -49.08
C ALA A 28 10.93 0.13 -48.90
N MET A 29 11.40 1.27 -49.40
CA MET A 29 12.74 1.77 -49.13
C MET A 29 12.93 2.16 -47.66
N VAL A 30 11.95 2.86 -47.07
CA VAL A 30 11.97 3.22 -45.65
C VAL A 30 11.97 1.96 -44.79
N ALA A 31 11.07 1.01 -45.06
CA ALA A 31 11.04 -0.26 -44.34
C ALA A 31 12.38 -1.01 -44.42
N LYS A 32 12.97 -1.11 -45.62
CA LYS A 32 14.29 -1.75 -45.79
C LYS A 32 15.39 -1.05 -44.98
N ARG A 33 15.37 0.29 -44.88
CA ARG A 33 16.34 1.06 -44.08
C ARG A 33 16.10 0.87 -42.59
N PHE A 34 14.84 0.88 -42.17
CA PHE A 34 14.44 0.64 -40.78
C PHE A 34 14.94 -0.73 -40.28
N PHE A 35 14.65 -1.81 -41.02
CA PHE A 35 15.08 -3.16 -40.64
C PHE A 35 16.60 -3.38 -40.74
N ARG A 36 17.35 -2.47 -41.38
CA ARG A 36 18.81 -2.49 -41.39
C ARG A 36 19.41 -1.89 -40.11
N ASN A 37 18.68 -1.03 -39.41
CA ASN A 37 19.11 -0.47 -38.13
C ASN A 37 18.83 -1.50 -37.02
N ARG A 38 19.90 -2.03 -36.39
CA ARG A 38 19.80 -3.03 -35.33
C ARG A 38 19.04 -2.52 -34.11
N LEU A 39 19.27 -1.26 -33.70
CA LEU A 39 18.58 -0.67 -32.56
C LEU A 39 17.09 -0.53 -32.83
N ALA A 40 16.72 -0.14 -34.05
CA ALA A 40 15.32 -0.03 -34.46
C ALA A 40 14.58 -1.38 -34.39
N VAL A 41 15.23 -2.46 -34.83
CA VAL A 41 14.67 -3.82 -34.75
C VAL A 41 14.55 -4.31 -33.31
N VAL A 42 15.53 -4.04 -32.46
CA VAL A 42 15.46 -4.34 -31.02
C VAL A 42 14.31 -3.58 -30.37
N GLY A 43 14.19 -2.27 -30.63
CA GLY A 43 13.08 -1.46 -30.13
C GLY A 43 11.71 -1.95 -30.58
N LEU A 44 11.57 -2.31 -31.87
CA LEU A 44 10.32 -2.87 -32.39
C LEU A 44 9.98 -4.20 -31.71
N THR A 45 10.98 -5.05 -31.49
CA THR A 45 10.80 -6.34 -30.80
C THR A 45 10.36 -6.13 -29.35
N MET A 46 10.99 -5.20 -28.63
CA MET A 46 10.59 -4.79 -27.27
C MET A 46 9.13 -4.35 -27.24
N LEU A 47 8.72 -3.47 -28.17
CA LEU A 47 7.34 -2.99 -28.22
C LEU A 47 6.34 -4.09 -28.58
N ILE A 48 6.68 -5.01 -29.49
CA ILE A 48 5.81 -6.14 -29.82
C ILE A 48 5.61 -7.02 -28.58
N ILE A 49 6.69 -7.35 -27.86
CA ILE A 49 6.62 -8.14 -26.63
C ILE A 49 5.76 -7.41 -25.58
N MET A 50 6.00 -6.12 -25.36
CA MET A 50 5.24 -5.33 -24.38
C MET A 50 3.77 -5.18 -24.77
N PHE A 51 3.46 -5.05 -26.06
CA PHE A 51 2.09 -5.00 -26.55
C PHE A 51 1.39 -6.34 -26.36
N LEU A 52 2.03 -7.46 -26.69
CA LEU A 52 1.50 -8.79 -26.45
C LEU A 52 1.28 -9.04 -24.96
N PHE A 53 2.28 -8.72 -24.13
CA PHE A 53 2.19 -8.80 -22.67
C PHE A 53 1.01 -7.99 -22.11
N SER A 54 0.82 -6.76 -22.60
CA SER A 54 -0.21 -5.85 -22.08
C SER A 54 -1.63 -6.18 -22.58
N PHE A 55 -1.78 -6.55 -23.85
CA PHE A 55 -3.10 -6.74 -24.47
C PHE A 55 -3.55 -8.19 -24.44
N LEU A 56 -2.66 -9.16 -24.66
CA LEU A 56 -2.99 -10.59 -24.61
C LEU A 56 -2.76 -11.19 -23.22
N GLY A 57 -1.96 -10.56 -22.37
CA GLY A 57 -1.67 -11.07 -21.03
C GLY A 57 -2.91 -11.33 -20.18
N GLY A 58 -3.90 -10.42 -20.23
CA GLY A 58 -5.17 -10.61 -19.52
C GLY A 58 -6.03 -11.78 -20.01
N VAL A 59 -5.75 -12.35 -21.20
CA VAL A 59 -6.41 -13.57 -21.70
C VAL A 59 -5.71 -14.83 -21.18
N ILE A 60 -4.41 -14.72 -20.89
CA ILE A 60 -3.58 -15.81 -20.39
C ILE A 60 -3.64 -15.88 -18.87
N SER A 61 -3.84 -14.74 -18.20
CA SER A 61 -4.00 -14.71 -16.74
C SER A 61 -5.24 -15.51 -16.32
N PRO A 62 -5.12 -16.36 -15.28
CA PRO A 62 -6.27 -17.04 -14.70
C PRO A 62 -7.16 -16.11 -13.86
N TYR A 63 -6.77 -14.84 -13.64
CA TYR A 63 -7.43 -13.93 -12.71
C TYR A 63 -8.03 -12.70 -13.40
N GLU A 64 -9.08 -12.14 -12.79
CA GLU A 64 -9.66 -10.86 -13.20
C GLU A 64 -8.80 -9.66 -12.77
N GLN A 65 -9.02 -8.50 -13.37
CA GLN A 65 -8.18 -7.31 -13.14
C GLN A 65 -8.26 -6.79 -11.69
N ASP A 66 -9.44 -6.91 -11.08
CA ASP A 66 -9.80 -6.40 -9.75
C ASP A 66 -10.09 -7.54 -8.75
N GLN A 67 -9.73 -8.78 -9.09
CA GLN A 67 -9.90 -9.92 -8.20
C GLN A 67 -8.96 -9.84 -6.99
N GLN A 68 -9.56 -9.83 -5.80
CA GLN A 68 -8.86 -9.81 -4.53
C GLN A 68 -8.79 -11.21 -3.92
N PHE A 69 -7.63 -11.54 -3.38
CA PHE A 69 -7.32 -12.77 -2.65
C PHE A 69 -7.21 -12.46 -1.16
N TYR A 70 -7.55 -13.46 -0.37
CA TYR A 70 -7.64 -13.36 1.08
C TYR A 70 -6.95 -14.57 1.70
N THR A 71 -6.43 -14.39 2.90
CA THR A 71 -5.82 -15.43 3.72
C THR A 71 -6.30 -15.27 5.16
N TYR A 72 -6.14 -16.34 5.94
CA TYR A 72 -6.25 -16.25 7.39
C TYR A 72 -4.87 -15.89 7.93
N GLU A 73 -4.83 -14.87 8.79
CA GLU A 73 -3.63 -14.48 9.51
C GLU A 73 -3.97 -14.46 11.00
N VAL A 74 -3.09 -15.02 11.82
CA VAL A 74 -3.24 -14.98 13.28
C VAL A 74 -2.81 -13.59 13.73
N MET A 75 -3.75 -12.85 14.31
CA MET A 75 -3.47 -11.54 14.88
C MET A 75 -3.37 -11.68 16.39
N ASN A 76 -2.23 -11.25 16.94
CA ASN A 76 -1.98 -11.23 18.36
C ASN A 76 -2.45 -9.89 18.91
N GLN A 77 -3.45 -9.94 19.79
CA GLN A 77 -4.09 -8.76 20.36
C GLN A 77 -3.94 -8.76 21.88
N ASP A 78 -3.41 -7.68 22.43
CA ASP A 78 -3.34 -7.46 23.88
C ASP A 78 -4.75 -7.43 24.46
N TYR A 79 -5.13 -8.48 25.19
CA TYR A 79 -6.49 -8.69 25.65
C TYR A 79 -6.68 -8.18 27.09
N ALA A 80 -5.80 -8.60 28.00
CA ALA A 80 -5.88 -8.24 29.41
C ALA A 80 -4.49 -8.05 30.02
N GLY A 81 -4.40 -7.20 31.04
CA GLY A 81 -3.23 -7.08 31.90
C GLY A 81 -3.51 -7.72 33.26
N VAL A 82 -2.57 -8.50 33.78
CA VAL A 82 -2.64 -9.11 35.11
C VAL A 82 -1.53 -8.52 35.96
N VAL A 83 -1.87 -8.08 37.16
CA VAL A 83 -0.90 -7.63 38.15
C VAL A 83 -1.04 -8.49 39.40
N GLU A 84 0.06 -9.07 39.86
CA GLU A 84 0.11 -9.70 41.17
C GLU A 84 0.21 -8.62 42.24
N ASN A 85 -0.74 -8.61 43.18
CA ASN A 85 -0.77 -7.59 44.22
C ASN A 85 0.22 -7.93 45.34
N ASP A 86 1.41 -7.34 45.27
CA ASP A 86 2.44 -7.45 46.31
C ASP A 86 2.25 -6.50 47.50
N ASP A 87 1.38 -5.51 47.38
CA ASP A 87 1.13 -4.50 48.41
C ASP A 87 -0.06 -4.87 49.31
N PHE A 88 0.08 -4.63 50.61
CA PHE A 88 -1.04 -4.82 51.55
C PHE A 88 -2.19 -3.87 51.23
N ARG A 89 -3.39 -4.45 51.04
CA ARG A 89 -4.67 -3.75 50.96
C ARG A 89 -5.32 -3.72 52.32
N TYR A 90 -5.91 -2.57 52.64
CA TYR A 90 -6.53 -2.34 53.94
C TYR A 90 -8.05 -2.32 53.81
N SER A 91 -8.72 -3.13 54.63
CA SER A 91 -10.16 -3.03 54.85
C SER A 91 -10.40 -2.55 56.28
N ILE A 92 -11.26 -1.56 56.47
CA ILE A 92 -11.48 -0.91 57.77
C ILE A 92 -12.81 -1.40 58.33
N ALA A 93 -12.83 -1.76 59.62
CA ALA A 93 -14.05 -2.19 60.28
C ALA A 93 -15.07 -1.05 60.37
N ASP A 94 -16.35 -1.41 60.36
CA ASP A 94 -17.44 -0.43 60.35
C ASP A 94 -17.36 0.55 61.53
N GLY A 95 -17.35 1.84 61.22
CA GLY A 95 -17.25 2.91 62.21
C GLY A 95 -15.87 3.08 62.86
N GLN A 96 -14.85 2.38 62.38
CA GLN A 96 -13.45 2.54 62.80
C GLN A 96 -12.67 3.43 61.83
N GLU A 97 -11.54 3.96 62.28
CA GLU A 97 -10.61 4.74 61.45
C GLU A 97 -9.22 4.09 61.45
N PHE A 98 -8.72 3.79 60.25
CA PHE A 98 -7.35 3.30 60.05
C PHE A 98 -6.68 4.08 58.92
N GLY A 99 -6.23 5.30 59.25
CA GLY A 99 -5.67 6.24 58.29
C GLY A 99 -4.28 5.84 57.76
N THR A 100 -3.83 6.53 56.71
CA THR A 100 -2.57 6.26 56.00
C THR A 100 -1.32 6.25 56.89
N ILE A 101 -1.31 7.05 57.97
CA ILE A 101 -0.19 7.07 58.92
C ILE A 101 -0.11 5.75 59.71
N LEU A 102 -1.26 5.22 60.15
CA LEU A 102 -1.30 3.94 60.86
C LEU A 102 -0.96 2.78 59.92
N GLN A 103 -1.39 2.84 58.66
CA GLN A 103 -0.97 1.89 57.61
C GLN A 103 0.56 1.89 57.42
N ALA A 104 1.19 3.07 57.39
CA ALA A 104 2.65 3.17 57.30
C ALA A 104 3.36 2.61 58.54
N GLN A 105 2.83 2.84 59.75
CA GLN A 105 3.37 2.27 60.98
C GLN A 105 3.20 0.74 61.02
N PHE A 106 2.06 0.23 60.56
CA PHE A 106 1.84 -1.20 60.36
C PHE A 106 2.88 -1.80 59.41
N LEU A 107 3.12 -1.21 58.25
CA LEU A 107 4.11 -1.73 57.30
C LEU A 107 5.51 -1.84 57.92
N LEU A 108 5.92 -0.86 58.73
CA LEU A 108 7.20 -0.90 59.45
C LEU A 108 7.22 -2.02 60.51
N ALA A 109 6.12 -2.22 61.22
CA ALA A 109 5.98 -3.25 62.24
C ALA A 109 5.93 -4.66 61.62
N ALA A 110 5.15 -4.86 60.56
CA ALA A 110 5.04 -6.12 59.82
C ALA A 110 6.38 -6.53 59.20
N ASN A 111 7.11 -5.59 58.58
CA ASN A 111 8.45 -5.84 58.03
C ASN A 111 9.49 -6.19 59.09
N SER A 112 9.32 -5.70 60.32
CA SER A 112 10.20 -6.06 61.45
C SER A 112 9.68 -7.24 62.27
N GLN A 113 8.60 -7.89 61.82
CA GLN A 113 7.92 -9.00 62.51
C GLN A 113 7.51 -8.67 63.94
N ALA A 114 7.18 -7.41 64.21
CA ALA A 114 6.70 -6.96 65.51
C ALA A 114 5.23 -7.35 65.71
N GLU A 115 4.89 -7.82 66.91
CA GLU A 115 3.52 -8.20 67.30
C GLU A 115 2.63 -6.99 67.64
N SER A 116 3.21 -5.79 67.73
CA SER A 116 2.47 -4.55 68.02
C SER A 116 3.27 -3.31 67.62
N PHE A 117 2.60 -2.16 67.49
CA PHE A 117 3.23 -0.86 67.38
C PHE A 117 2.47 0.20 68.18
N GLU A 118 3.16 1.29 68.54
CA GLU A 118 2.58 2.38 69.32
C GLU A 118 2.51 3.66 68.47
N TYR A 119 1.36 4.33 68.49
CA TYR A 119 1.18 5.62 67.85
C TYR A 119 0.24 6.51 68.66
N LYS A 120 0.72 7.72 69.00
CA LYS A 120 -0.02 8.70 69.83
C LYS A 120 -0.56 8.10 71.15
N ASP A 121 0.30 7.39 71.87
CA ASP A 121 -0.01 6.74 73.17
C ASP A 121 -1.12 5.67 73.08
N VAL A 122 -1.38 5.13 71.89
CA VAL A 122 -2.28 4.00 71.65
C VAL A 122 -1.47 2.83 71.08
N THR A 123 -1.60 1.67 71.71
CA THR A 123 -1.02 0.40 71.22
C THR A 123 -1.96 -0.24 70.22
N TYR A 124 -1.39 -0.67 69.10
CA TYR A 124 -2.04 -1.43 68.05
C TYR A 124 -1.40 -2.81 68.00
N ASP A 125 -2.19 -3.85 68.28
CA ASP A 125 -1.76 -5.24 68.25
C ASP A 125 -1.93 -5.80 66.84
N LEU A 126 -0.94 -6.55 66.38
CA LEU A 126 -0.86 -7.18 65.07
C LEU A 126 -0.95 -8.68 65.24
N ALA A 127 -2.05 -9.27 64.80
CA ALA A 127 -2.17 -10.72 64.73
C ALA A 127 -1.92 -11.17 63.28
N LEU A 128 -0.93 -12.05 63.10
CA LEU A 128 -0.70 -12.75 61.84
C LEU A 128 -1.72 -13.90 61.76
N GLU A 129 -2.71 -13.74 60.89
CA GLU A 129 -3.76 -14.74 60.66
C GLU A 129 -3.33 -15.76 59.60
N GLY A 130 -2.39 -15.38 58.73
CA GLY A 130 -1.89 -16.22 57.64
C GLY A 130 -0.79 -15.54 56.82
N PRO A 131 -0.19 -16.22 55.82
CA PRO A 131 0.83 -15.60 54.97
C PRO A 131 0.28 -14.34 54.31
N ASP A 132 0.96 -13.20 54.50
CA ASP A 132 0.54 -11.91 53.95
C ASP A 132 -0.87 -11.42 54.37
N PHE A 133 -1.38 -11.90 55.52
CA PHE A 133 -2.68 -11.51 56.07
C PHE A 133 -2.60 -11.23 57.59
N TYR A 134 -2.94 -9.99 57.97
CA TYR A 134 -2.92 -9.50 59.33
C TYR A 134 -4.26 -8.87 59.74
N THR A 135 -4.61 -9.04 61.01
CA THR A 135 -5.63 -8.22 61.68
C THR A 135 -4.96 -7.22 62.61
N ILE A 136 -5.41 -5.97 62.54
CA ILE A 136 -4.93 -4.88 63.39
C ILE A 136 -6.01 -4.55 64.40
N SER A 137 -5.69 -4.63 65.69
CA SER A 137 -6.63 -4.37 66.78
C SER A 137 -6.08 -3.36 67.78
N SER A 138 -6.97 -2.69 68.51
CA SER A 138 -6.60 -1.88 69.66
C SER A 138 -7.59 -2.10 70.79
N ASN A 139 -7.09 -2.27 72.02
CA ASN A 139 -7.90 -2.61 73.20
C ASN A 139 -8.85 -3.80 72.96
N GLY A 140 -8.42 -4.80 72.19
CA GLY A 140 -9.19 -6.00 71.86
C GLY A 140 -10.29 -5.83 70.80
N THR A 141 -10.40 -4.65 70.16
CA THR A 141 -11.33 -4.41 69.04
C THR A 141 -10.56 -4.39 67.73
N ILE A 142 -10.98 -5.18 66.74
CA ILE A 142 -10.36 -5.19 65.40
C ILE A 142 -10.74 -3.89 64.67
N LEU A 143 -9.73 -3.17 64.19
CA LEU A 143 -9.86 -1.89 63.51
C LEU A 143 -9.73 -2.04 62.00
N ALA A 144 -8.83 -2.91 61.54
CA ALA A 144 -8.57 -3.11 60.12
C ALA A 144 -8.00 -4.50 59.83
N ILE A 145 -8.16 -4.91 58.57
CA ILE A 145 -7.47 -6.02 57.93
C ILE A 145 -6.38 -5.43 57.05
N ALA A 146 -5.20 -6.06 57.03
CA ALA A 146 -4.18 -5.83 56.02
C ALA A 146 -3.88 -7.18 55.33
N ALA A 147 -4.27 -7.32 54.07
CA ALA A 147 -4.04 -8.53 53.29
C ALA A 147 -3.50 -8.21 51.90
N LYS A 148 -2.63 -9.05 51.36
CA LYS A 148 -2.23 -8.95 49.93
C LYS A 148 -3.26 -9.56 48.99
N ASP A 149 -3.96 -10.60 49.43
CA ASP A 149 -5.07 -11.18 48.67
C ASP A 149 -6.29 -10.24 48.72
N ILE A 150 -6.94 -10.05 47.58
CA ILE A 150 -7.99 -9.07 47.39
C ILE A 150 -9.33 -9.79 47.28
N VAL A 151 -10.26 -9.41 48.17
CA VAL A 151 -11.66 -9.83 48.09
C VAL A 151 -12.42 -8.88 47.15
N THR A 152 -12.94 -9.41 46.05
CA THR A 152 -13.65 -8.65 45.00
C THR A 152 -15.09 -9.16 44.88
N SER A 153 -16.07 -8.25 44.84
CA SER A 153 -17.49 -8.58 44.64
C SER A 153 -17.89 -8.49 43.17
N ASP A 154 -18.71 -9.44 42.72
CA ASP A 154 -19.25 -9.47 41.35
C ASP A 154 -20.54 -8.66 41.19
N SER A 155 -21.22 -8.31 42.30
CA SER A 155 -22.50 -7.60 42.27
C SER A 155 -22.37 -6.07 42.19
N GLY A 156 -21.14 -5.55 42.22
CA GLY A 156 -20.85 -4.11 42.26
C GLY A 156 -21.04 -3.46 43.64
N GLU A 157 -21.70 -4.13 44.59
CA GLU A 157 -21.72 -3.78 46.01
C GLU A 157 -20.56 -4.47 46.72
N ASP A 158 -19.73 -3.70 47.43
CA ASP A 158 -18.56 -4.23 48.13
C ASP A 158 -18.96 -5.13 49.31
N PHE A 159 -18.17 -6.17 49.59
CA PHE A 159 -18.44 -7.06 50.72
C PHE A 159 -18.27 -6.33 52.06
N SER A 160 -19.06 -6.75 53.05
CA SER A 160 -18.91 -6.27 54.43
C SER A 160 -17.53 -6.60 55.00
N PHE A 161 -17.11 -5.85 56.02
CA PHE A 161 -15.85 -6.11 56.70
C PHE A 161 -15.75 -7.54 57.24
N ASN A 162 -16.84 -8.07 57.81
CA ASN A 162 -16.86 -9.42 58.39
C ASN A 162 -16.78 -10.50 57.30
N VAL A 163 -17.45 -10.33 56.15
CA VAL A 163 -17.33 -11.27 55.02
C VAL A 163 -15.90 -11.28 54.49
N LYS A 164 -15.24 -10.11 54.40
CA LYS A 164 -13.83 -10.03 54.01
C LYS A 164 -12.91 -10.70 55.03
N LEU A 165 -13.14 -10.47 56.33
CA LEU A 165 -12.33 -11.05 57.40
C LEU A 165 -12.39 -12.57 57.41
N GLU A 166 -13.61 -13.11 57.51
CA GLU A 166 -13.82 -14.55 57.64
C GLU A 166 -13.56 -15.28 56.32
N GLY A 167 -13.85 -14.64 55.18
CA GLY A 167 -13.50 -15.16 53.86
C GLY A 167 -11.99 -15.30 53.67
N LEU A 168 -11.20 -14.27 54.04
CA LEU A 168 -9.74 -14.34 53.99
C LEU A 168 -9.19 -15.40 54.95
N ARG A 169 -9.74 -15.51 56.18
CA ARG A 169 -9.35 -16.58 57.12
C ARG A 169 -9.60 -17.97 56.54
N ALA A 170 -10.78 -18.19 55.99
CA ALA A 170 -11.13 -19.47 55.39
C ALA A 170 -10.23 -19.80 54.19
N TYR A 171 -10.02 -18.83 53.29
CA TYR A 171 -9.13 -18.95 52.14
C TYR A 171 -7.70 -19.29 52.56
N THR A 172 -7.13 -18.56 53.52
CA THR A 172 -5.76 -18.78 53.97
C THR A 172 -5.57 -20.11 54.72
N ASN A 173 -6.61 -20.57 55.43
CA ASN A 173 -6.56 -21.84 56.17
C ASN A 173 -6.96 -23.06 55.32
N GLY A 174 -7.35 -22.85 54.06
CA GLY A 174 -7.83 -23.93 53.17
C GLY A 174 -9.18 -24.51 53.62
N GLU A 175 -10.01 -23.71 54.27
CA GLU A 175 -11.36 -24.09 54.67
C GLU A 175 -12.33 -23.89 53.50
N THR A 176 -13.31 -24.80 53.36
CA THR A 176 -14.26 -24.80 52.24
C THR A 176 -15.58 -24.07 52.54
N SER A 177 -15.72 -23.49 53.73
CA SER A 177 -16.91 -22.76 54.15
C SER A 177 -16.64 -21.85 55.33
N PHE A 178 -17.34 -20.72 55.42
CA PHE A 178 -17.27 -19.79 56.54
C PHE A 178 -18.63 -19.11 56.79
N SER A 179 -18.84 -18.61 58.00
CA SER A 179 -20.06 -17.89 58.37
C SER A 179 -19.74 -16.44 58.69
N ALA A 180 -20.40 -15.49 58.03
CA ALA A 180 -20.25 -14.06 58.29
C ALA A 180 -21.61 -13.37 58.24
N ASP A 181 -21.82 -12.38 59.12
CA ASP A 181 -23.07 -11.61 59.20
C ASP A 181 -24.37 -12.44 59.30
N GLY A 182 -24.27 -13.68 59.80
CA GLY A 182 -25.39 -14.61 59.95
C GLY A 182 -25.75 -15.38 58.67
N VAL A 183 -24.92 -15.32 57.64
CA VAL A 183 -25.03 -16.08 56.39
C VAL A 183 -23.86 -17.07 56.30
N ASP A 184 -24.14 -18.28 55.81
CA ASP A 184 -23.14 -19.32 55.57
C ASP A 184 -22.70 -19.28 54.10
N TYR A 185 -21.40 -19.08 53.89
CA TYR A 185 -20.76 -19.04 52.58
C TYR A 185 -19.92 -20.30 52.37
N THR A 186 -19.78 -20.73 51.12
CA THR A 186 -18.84 -21.76 50.70
C THR A 186 -17.70 -21.15 49.90
N LEU A 187 -16.51 -21.73 50.03
CA LEU A 187 -15.31 -21.36 49.29
C LEU A 187 -14.87 -22.56 48.44
N ASP A 188 -14.71 -22.35 47.14
CA ASP A 188 -14.15 -23.38 46.26
C ASP A 188 -12.62 -23.32 46.21
N GLU A 189 -12.00 -24.28 45.51
CA GLU A 189 -10.54 -24.40 45.40
C GLU A 189 -9.89 -23.19 44.72
N ASP A 190 -10.67 -22.42 43.94
CA ASP A 190 -10.23 -21.23 43.20
C ASP A 190 -10.45 -19.92 43.97
N GLY A 191 -10.93 -20.00 45.22
CA GLY A 191 -11.12 -18.86 46.11
C GLY A 191 -12.43 -18.09 45.92
N ASN A 192 -13.44 -18.68 45.28
CA ASN A 192 -14.73 -18.04 45.07
C ASN A 192 -15.64 -18.12 46.29
N ILE A 193 -16.25 -17.00 46.65
CA ILE A 193 -17.22 -16.91 47.75
C ILE A 193 -18.62 -17.16 47.18
N MET A 194 -19.28 -18.21 47.65
CA MET A 194 -20.61 -18.63 47.16
C MET A 194 -21.64 -18.69 48.28
N GLU A 195 -22.88 -18.34 47.96
CA GLU A 195 -24.06 -18.63 48.79
C GLU A 195 -24.92 -19.66 48.06
N GLY A 196 -24.88 -20.92 48.52
CA GLY A 196 -25.51 -22.04 47.83
C GLY A 196 -24.84 -22.30 46.47
N SER A 197 -25.56 -22.09 45.38
CA SER A 197 -25.04 -22.24 44.00
C SER A 197 -24.70 -20.91 43.33
N ASN A 198 -24.91 -19.78 44.01
CA ASN A 198 -24.67 -18.46 43.45
C ASN A 198 -23.31 -17.95 43.92
N VAL A 199 -22.45 -17.54 42.99
CA VAL A 199 -21.16 -16.95 43.34
C VAL A 199 -21.32 -15.46 43.49
N LEU A 200 -20.78 -14.92 44.57
CA LEU A 200 -20.93 -13.52 44.96
C LEU A 200 -19.68 -12.69 44.70
N GLY A 201 -18.52 -13.35 44.59
CA GLY A 201 -17.23 -12.73 44.34
C GLY A 201 -16.09 -13.70 44.57
N SER A 202 -14.85 -13.21 44.57
CA SER A 202 -13.65 -14.04 44.67
C SER A 202 -12.56 -13.41 45.52
N ILE A 203 -11.67 -14.26 46.03
CA ILE A 203 -10.44 -13.89 46.74
C ILE A 203 -9.28 -14.27 45.84
N SER A 204 -8.52 -13.28 45.37
CA SER A 204 -7.36 -13.54 44.51
C SER A 204 -6.24 -12.53 44.75
N ARG A 205 -5.01 -13.00 44.57
CA ARG A 205 -3.81 -12.16 44.55
C ARG A 205 -3.64 -11.43 43.21
N PHE A 206 -4.25 -11.96 42.15
CA PHE A 206 -4.11 -11.43 40.81
C PHE A 206 -5.26 -10.48 40.47
N VAL A 207 -4.90 -9.30 39.95
CA VAL A 207 -5.85 -8.31 39.45
C VAL A 207 -5.79 -8.33 37.93
N VAL A 208 -6.84 -8.89 37.32
CA VAL A 208 -7.00 -8.96 35.86
C VAL A 208 -7.83 -7.76 35.38
N SER A 209 -7.27 -6.95 34.49
CA SER A 209 -7.89 -5.75 33.92
C SER A 209 -7.93 -5.80 32.39
N PRO A 210 -9.03 -5.41 31.74
CA PRO A 210 -9.08 -5.35 30.28
C PRO A 210 -8.16 -4.25 29.75
N ILE A 211 -7.45 -4.53 28.66
CA ILE A 211 -6.61 -3.53 27.99
C ILE A 211 -7.47 -2.67 27.05
N GLU A 212 -8.49 -3.26 26.44
CA GLU A 212 -9.40 -2.56 25.54
C GLU A 212 -10.68 -2.05 26.23
N ASN A 213 -11.09 -0.84 25.85
CA ASN A 213 -12.30 -0.23 26.36
C ASN A 213 -13.55 -0.99 25.87
N GLY A 214 -14.37 -1.48 26.80
CA GLY A 214 -15.62 -2.17 26.50
C GLY A 214 -15.53 -3.70 26.52
N VAL A 215 -14.33 -4.26 26.76
CA VAL A 215 -14.16 -5.70 27.00
C VAL A 215 -14.51 -6.02 28.45
N THR A 216 -15.48 -6.93 28.64
CA THR A 216 -15.79 -7.52 29.94
C THR A 216 -15.01 -8.81 30.11
N ILE A 217 -14.16 -8.87 31.12
CA ILE A 217 -13.43 -10.08 31.46
C ILE A 217 -14.35 -11.00 32.24
N SER A 218 -14.66 -12.18 31.68
CA SER A 218 -15.47 -13.20 32.35
C SER A 218 -14.76 -13.72 33.60
N ARG A 219 -15.54 -14.25 34.52
CA ARG A 219 -14.99 -14.80 35.76
C ARG A 219 -14.13 -16.04 35.49
N THR A 220 -14.62 -16.95 34.65
CA THR A 220 -13.91 -18.16 34.22
C THR A 220 -12.54 -17.86 33.61
N PHE A 221 -12.42 -16.73 32.93
CA PHE A 221 -11.14 -16.26 32.38
C PHE A 221 -10.16 -15.83 33.49
N LYS A 222 -10.62 -15.10 34.51
CA LYS A 222 -9.74 -14.67 35.62
C LYS A 222 -9.18 -15.86 36.38
N GLU A 223 -10.02 -16.87 36.62
CA GLU A 223 -9.67 -18.10 37.34
C GLU A 223 -8.59 -18.89 36.59
N GLN A 224 -8.85 -19.23 35.33
CA GLN A 224 -7.90 -20.02 34.52
C GLN A 224 -6.58 -19.28 34.24
N ILE A 225 -6.61 -17.93 34.17
CA ILE A 225 -5.39 -17.13 34.06
C ILE A 225 -4.58 -17.12 35.37
N ALA A 226 -5.23 -16.98 36.52
CA ALA A 226 -4.55 -17.05 37.81
C ALA A 226 -3.89 -18.43 38.01
N GLU A 227 -4.61 -19.51 37.71
CA GLU A 227 -4.08 -20.87 37.78
C GLU A 227 -2.90 -21.07 36.82
N ALA A 228 -3.00 -20.57 35.58
CA ALA A 228 -1.92 -20.66 34.60
C ALA A 228 -0.65 -19.93 35.08
N ILE A 229 -0.80 -18.76 35.71
CA ILE A 229 0.33 -18.01 36.27
C ILE A 229 0.95 -18.75 37.45
N ASP A 230 0.14 -19.31 38.35
CA ASP A 230 0.63 -20.10 39.50
C ASP A 230 1.39 -21.37 39.06
N GLN A 231 1.00 -21.95 37.92
CA GLN A 231 1.68 -23.11 37.31
C GLN A 231 2.89 -22.71 36.43
N ASP A 232 3.24 -21.42 36.34
CA ASP A 232 4.31 -20.87 35.49
C ASP A 232 4.16 -21.25 34.01
N LEU A 233 2.91 -21.23 33.51
CA LEU A 233 2.58 -21.50 32.11
C LEU A 233 2.75 -20.24 31.25
N SER A 234 3.29 -20.42 30.04
CA SER A 234 3.41 -19.36 29.03
C SER A 234 2.22 -19.30 28.06
N GLU A 235 1.39 -20.35 28.02
CA GLU A 235 0.26 -20.49 27.10
C GLU A 235 -0.88 -21.24 27.81
N VAL A 236 -2.12 -20.87 27.52
CA VAL A 236 -3.31 -21.52 28.10
C VAL A 236 -4.52 -21.45 27.15
N ASP A 237 -5.25 -22.55 27.05
CA ASP A 237 -6.53 -22.61 26.35
C ASP A 237 -7.67 -22.39 27.36
N ILE A 238 -8.38 -21.26 27.23
CA ILE A 238 -9.46 -20.89 28.16
C ILE A 238 -10.79 -21.18 27.50
N THR A 239 -11.63 -21.92 28.22
CA THR A 239 -13.02 -22.17 27.80
C THR A 239 -13.98 -21.22 28.50
N ASP A 240 -14.74 -20.46 27.72
CA ASP A 240 -15.80 -19.56 28.18
C ASP A 240 -17.00 -20.35 28.76
N GLU A 241 -17.86 -19.66 29.51
CA GLU A 241 -19.16 -20.13 30.02
C GLU A 241 -20.07 -20.69 28.92
N ASN A 242 -19.89 -20.24 27.67
CA ASN A 242 -20.61 -20.75 26.49
C ASN A 242 -20.01 -22.03 25.88
N GLY A 243 -18.88 -22.52 26.41
CA GLY A 243 -18.17 -23.71 25.92
C GLY A 243 -17.25 -23.46 24.72
N GLU A 244 -16.95 -22.20 24.40
CA GLU A 244 -15.98 -21.83 23.37
C GLU A 244 -14.57 -21.76 23.97
N THR A 245 -13.63 -22.53 23.41
CA THR A 245 -12.22 -22.53 23.83
C THR A 245 -11.41 -21.58 22.96
N GLN A 246 -10.65 -20.68 23.60
CA GLN A 246 -9.76 -19.70 22.95
C GLN A 246 -8.34 -19.85 23.50
N HIS A 247 -7.36 -19.69 22.62
CA HIS A 247 -5.93 -19.78 22.96
C HIS A 247 -5.39 -18.42 23.41
N PHE A 248 -4.60 -18.41 24.48
CA PHE A 248 -3.97 -17.21 25.02
C PHE A 248 -2.49 -17.44 25.35
N GLU A 249 -1.65 -16.46 25.02
CA GLU A 249 -0.23 -16.40 25.41
C GLU A 249 -0.05 -15.44 26.59
N LEU A 250 0.80 -15.82 27.55
CA LEU A 250 1.10 -15.07 28.75
C LEU A 250 2.53 -14.53 28.69
N THR A 251 2.68 -13.22 28.57
CA THR A 251 3.99 -12.56 28.57
C THR A 251 4.22 -11.82 29.88
N TYR A 252 5.21 -12.25 30.68
CA TYR A 252 5.57 -11.56 31.92
C TYR A 252 6.58 -10.43 31.70
N ALA A 253 6.23 -9.22 32.13
CA ALA A 253 7.10 -8.05 32.13
C ALA A 253 7.67 -7.80 33.55
N PRO A 254 8.95 -8.15 33.83
CA PRO A 254 9.52 -8.07 35.18
C PRO A 254 9.73 -6.64 35.67
N GLU A 255 9.81 -5.65 34.78
CA GLU A 255 9.99 -4.23 35.15
C GLU A 255 8.82 -3.69 35.96
N ASN A 256 7.60 -4.11 35.59
CA ASN A 256 6.36 -3.63 36.20
C ASN A 256 5.59 -4.76 36.90
N LYS A 257 6.17 -5.97 37.02
CA LYS A 257 5.53 -7.17 37.59
C LYS A 257 4.11 -7.41 37.03
N THR A 258 3.98 -7.29 35.72
CA THR A 258 2.69 -7.37 35.03
C THR A 258 2.77 -8.46 33.97
N TRP A 259 1.73 -9.30 33.87
CA TRP A 259 1.55 -10.19 32.74
C TRP A 259 0.64 -9.51 31.71
N THR A 260 1.02 -9.56 30.45
CA THR A 260 0.15 -9.23 29.32
C THR A 260 -0.40 -10.52 28.77
N ILE A 261 -1.73 -10.62 28.73
CA ILE A 261 -2.44 -11.73 28.12
C ILE A 261 -2.75 -11.37 26.68
N ILE A 262 -2.19 -12.14 25.76
CA ILE A 262 -2.31 -11.94 24.33
C ILE A 262 -3.31 -12.97 23.80
N ARG A 263 -4.37 -12.49 23.14
CA ARG A 263 -5.31 -13.34 22.42
C ARG A 263 -4.79 -13.55 21.01
N GLU A 264 -4.75 -14.80 20.57
CA GLU A 264 -4.56 -15.14 19.17
C GLU A 264 -5.92 -15.30 18.48
N GLU A 265 -6.22 -14.45 17.50
CA GLU A 265 -7.46 -14.57 16.71
C GLU A 265 -7.13 -14.75 15.23
N GLU A 266 -7.64 -15.83 14.63
CA GLU A 266 -7.58 -16.02 13.18
C GLU A 266 -8.50 -15.03 12.48
N THR A 267 -7.91 -14.03 11.84
CA THR A 267 -8.66 -13.01 11.11
C THR A 267 -8.59 -13.26 9.61
N TYR A 268 -9.74 -13.16 8.93
CA TYR A 268 -9.81 -13.22 7.47
C TYR A 268 -9.40 -11.87 6.86
N VAL A 269 -8.18 -11.80 6.35
CA VAL A 269 -7.57 -10.58 5.83
C VAL A 269 -7.25 -10.72 4.34
N TYR A 270 -6.98 -9.60 3.67
CA TYR A 270 -6.43 -9.64 2.32
C TYR A 270 -5.06 -10.34 2.35
N ASP A 271 -4.78 -11.17 1.35
CA ASP A 271 -3.46 -11.80 1.18
C ASP A 271 -2.47 -10.75 0.65
N ARG A 272 -2.04 -9.84 1.54
CA ARG A 272 -1.25 -8.65 1.17
C ARG A 272 0.22 -9.01 1.06
N TYR A 273 0.84 -8.57 -0.02
CA TYR A 273 2.29 -8.71 -0.21
C TYR A 273 2.80 -10.16 -0.11
N ALA A 274 1.96 -11.12 -0.50
CA ALA A 274 2.33 -12.52 -0.58
C ALA A 274 3.52 -12.68 -1.52
N SER A 275 4.50 -13.46 -1.09
CA SER A 275 5.67 -13.74 -1.93
C SER A 275 5.29 -14.52 -3.19
N PRO A 276 6.10 -14.45 -4.26
CA PRO A 276 5.89 -15.23 -5.47
C PRO A 276 5.67 -16.72 -5.19
N SER A 277 4.57 -17.26 -5.71
CA SER A 277 4.14 -18.64 -5.53
C SER A 277 3.65 -19.25 -6.84
N ALA A 278 3.38 -20.57 -6.85
CA ALA A 278 2.84 -21.23 -8.04
C ALA A 278 1.45 -20.71 -8.43
N GLN A 279 0.69 -20.22 -7.45
CA GLN A 279 -0.62 -19.60 -7.64
C GLN A 279 -0.48 -18.14 -8.09
N HIS A 280 0.45 -17.39 -7.48
CA HIS A 280 0.72 -15.98 -7.79
C HIS A 280 2.17 -15.80 -8.23
N TRP A 281 2.45 -15.88 -9.53
CA TRP A 281 3.82 -15.96 -10.05
C TRP A 281 4.71 -14.77 -9.70
N LEU A 282 4.12 -13.59 -9.49
CA LEU A 282 4.81 -12.40 -9.01
C LEU A 282 4.31 -11.94 -7.64
N GLY A 283 3.63 -12.82 -6.90
CA GLY A 283 3.02 -12.50 -5.61
C GLY A 283 1.76 -11.63 -5.74
N THR A 284 1.33 -11.08 -4.60
CA THR A 284 0.19 -10.17 -4.51
C THR A 284 0.62 -8.75 -4.15
N ASP A 285 -0.24 -7.78 -4.47
CA ASP A 285 -0.03 -6.39 -4.08
C ASP A 285 -0.59 -6.08 -2.67
N GLY A 286 -0.52 -4.82 -2.25
CA GLY A 286 -1.02 -4.37 -0.94
C GLY A 286 -2.54 -4.45 -0.78
N ASN A 287 -3.29 -4.73 -1.85
CA ASN A 287 -4.73 -4.90 -1.86
C ASN A 287 -5.13 -6.37 -2.04
N GLY A 288 -4.17 -7.31 -1.97
CA GLY A 288 -4.40 -8.73 -2.17
C GLY A 288 -4.71 -9.11 -3.62
N MET A 289 -4.35 -8.30 -4.61
CA MET A 289 -4.55 -8.63 -6.02
C MET A 289 -3.29 -9.25 -6.64
N ASP A 290 -3.46 -10.13 -7.64
CA ASP A 290 -2.33 -10.78 -8.33
C ASP A 290 -1.46 -9.78 -9.10
N MET A 291 -0.16 -9.74 -8.77
CA MET A 291 0.77 -8.74 -9.31
C MET A 291 1.04 -8.91 -10.80
N LEU A 292 1.15 -10.15 -11.29
CA LEU A 292 1.40 -10.41 -12.72
C LEU A 292 0.23 -9.92 -13.57
N THR A 293 -0.99 -10.21 -13.13
CA THR A 293 -2.23 -9.75 -13.76
C THR A 293 -2.28 -8.23 -13.80
N ARG A 294 -1.98 -7.57 -12.67
CA ARG A 294 -1.93 -6.11 -12.59
C ARG A 294 -0.88 -5.49 -13.49
N LEU A 295 0.29 -6.12 -13.65
CA LEU A 295 1.33 -5.64 -14.58
C LEU A 295 0.87 -5.68 -16.04
N MET A 296 0.15 -6.74 -16.44
CA MET A 296 -0.36 -6.90 -17.80
C MET A 296 -1.48 -5.87 -18.08
N TYR A 297 -2.50 -5.79 -17.22
CA TYR A 297 -3.57 -4.80 -17.35
C TYR A 297 -3.05 -3.36 -17.21
N GLY A 298 -2.07 -3.14 -16.32
CA GLY A 298 -1.42 -1.85 -16.14
C GLY A 298 -0.68 -1.38 -17.38
N GLY A 299 -0.02 -2.29 -18.09
CA GLY A 299 0.61 -2.00 -19.37
C GLY A 299 -0.39 -1.58 -20.45
N ARG A 300 -1.59 -2.18 -20.45
CA ARG A 300 -2.66 -1.81 -21.38
C ARG A 300 -3.06 -0.36 -21.16
N ILE A 301 -3.29 0.04 -19.90
CA ILE A 301 -3.68 1.41 -19.55
C ILE A 301 -2.57 2.40 -19.89
N SER A 302 -1.31 2.14 -19.48
CA SER A 302 -0.20 3.04 -19.77
C SER A 302 0.02 3.24 -21.28
N LEU A 303 -0.07 2.17 -22.08
CA LEU A 303 0.03 2.28 -23.54
C LEU A 303 -1.15 3.08 -24.14
N VAL A 304 -2.38 2.79 -23.72
CA VAL A 304 -3.59 3.49 -24.20
C VAL A 304 -3.50 4.98 -23.91
N ILE A 305 -3.10 5.38 -22.70
CA ILE A 305 -2.90 6.79 -22.34
C ILE A 305 -1.87 7.43 -23.28
N GLY A 306 -0.71 6.79 -23.45
CA GLY A 306 0.35 7.27 -24.35
C GLY A 306 -0.18 7.54 -25.76
N PHE A 307 -0.85 6.56 -26.37
CA PHE A 307 -1.39 6.68 -27.72
C PHE A 307 -2.44 7.78 -27.85
N ILE A 308 -3.41 7.84 -26.93
CA ILE A 308 -4.50 8.84 -27.00
C ILE A 308 -3.94 10.26 -26.86
N VAL A 309 -3.04 10.49 -25.90
CA VAL A 309 -2.42 11.79 -25.67
C VAL A 309 -1.64 12.26 -26.90
N VAL A 310 -0.82 11.38 -27.49
CA VAL A 310 -0.04 11.71 -28.70
C VAL A 310 -0.94 11.95 -29.90
N ILE A 311 -2.03 11.20 -30.06
CA ILE A 311 -3.01 11.43 -31.14
C ILE A 311 -3.67 12.81 -30.99
N ILE A 312 -4.16 13.15 -29.80
CA ILE A 312 -4.80 14.45 -29.53
C ILE A 312 -3.81 15.58 -29.81
N SER A 313 -2.63 15.51 -29.21
CA SER A 313 -1.56 16.49 -29.37
C SER A 313 -1.14 16.63 -30.83
N GLY A 314 -1.00 15.49 -31.53
CA GLY A 314 -0.62 15.43 -32.94
C GLY A 314 -1.67 16.06 -33.85
N VAL A 315 -2.94 15.73 -33.68
CA VAL A 315 -4.03 16.29 -34.48
C VAL A 315 -4.12 17.80 -34.30
N LEU A 316 -4.15 18.28 -33.05
CA LEU A 316 -4.18 19.72 -32.75
C LEU A 316 -2.95 20.43 -33.29
N GLY A 317 -1.76 19.85 -33.07
CA GLY A 317 -0.49 20.39 -33.53
C GLY A 317 -0.40 20.50 -35.05
N ILE A 318 -0.80 19.45 -35.77
CA ILE A 318 -0.78 19.42 -37.24
C ILE A 318 -1.74 20.44 -37.83
N ILE A 319 -2.95 20.56 -37.28
CA ILE A 319 -3.95 21.54 -37.75
C ILE A 319 -3.45 22.97 -37.49
N MET A 320 -3.10 23.28 -36.25
CA MET A 320 -2.71 24.65 -35.86
C MET A 320 -1.39 25.07 -36.50
N GLY A 321 -0.39 24.18 -36.51
CA GLY A 321 0.90 24.43 -37.15
C GLY A 321 0.79 24.53 -38.68
N GLY A 322 -0.06 23.71 -39.30
CA GLY A 322 -0.32 23.76 -40.74
C GLY A 322 -0.97 25.08 -41.16
N ILE A 323 -1.96 25.55 -40.41
CA ILE A 323 -2.62 26.85 -40.63
C ILE A 323 -1.62 28.00 -40.42
N ALA A 324 -0.87 28.00 -39.31
CA ALA A 324 0.10 29.04 -38.99
C ALA A 324 1.21 29.14 -40.06
N GLY A 325 1.83 28.02 -40.42
CA GLY A 325 2.92 28.01 -41.40
C GLY A 325 2.46 28.39 -42.81
N TYR A 326 1.24 28.00 -43.20
CA TYR A 326 0.72 28.28 -44.54
C TYR A 326 0.34 29.75 -44.72
N PHE A 327 -0.57 30.27 -43.88
CA PHE A 327 -1.10 31.63 -44.04
C PHE A 327 -0.08 32.72 -43.66
N GLY A 328 0.81 32.43 -42.71
CA GLY A 328 1.82 33.40 -42.26
C GLY A 328 1.21 34.67 -41.63
N LYS A 329 2.04 35.72 -41.57
CA LYS A 329 1.64 37.09 -41.18
C LYS A 329 0.90 37.12 -39.84
N TRP A 330 -0.30 37.69 -39.81
CA TRP A 330 -1.13 37.84 -38.62
C TRP A 330 -1.58 36.49 -38.03
N VAL A 331 -1.86 35.48 -38.88
CA VAL A 331 -2.46 34.20 -38.45
C VAL A 331 -1.42 33.43 -37.67
N ASP A 332 -0.22 33.40 -38.26
CA ASP A 332 0.96 32.84 -37.63
C ASP A 332 1.28 33.53 -36.30
N ASN A 333 1.33 34.87 -36.28
CA ASN A 333 1.60 35.62 -35.05
C ASN A 333 0.57 35.34 -33.95
N LEU A 334 -0.73 35.23 -34.28
CA LEU A 334 -1.78 34.91 -33.31
C LEU A 334 -1.62 33.49 -32.75
N ILE A 335 -1.46 32.49 -33.61
CA ILE A 335 -1.31 31.09 -33.18
C ILE A 335 -0.02 30.91 -32.38
N MET A 336 1.09 31.52 -32.81
CA MET A 336 2.35 31.45 -32.09
C MET A 336 2.29 32.20 -30.76
N ARG A 337 1.52 33.29 -30.66
CA ARG A 337 1.29 33.95 -29.37
C ARG A 337 0.55 33.05 -28.39
N ILE A 338 -0.46 32.30 -28.88
CA ILE A 338 -1.16 31.30 -28.07
C ILE A 338 -0.16 30.21 -27.62
N VAL A 339 0.64 29.67 -28.54
CA VAL A 339 1.70 28.69 -28.22
C VAL A 339 2.67 29.21 -27.16
N ASP A 340 3.08 30.48 -27.26
CA ASP A 340 3.98 31.11 -26.29
C ASP A 340 3.33 31.22 -24.91
N VAL A 341 2.01 31.50 -24.82
CA VAL A 341 1.27 31.49 -23.54
C VAL A 341 1.34 30.12 -22.86
N PHE A 342 1.19 29.02 -23.61
CA PHE A 342 1.34 27.68 -23.03
C PHE A 342 2.75 27.43 -22.50
N TYR A 343 3.79 27.90 -23.21
CA TYR A 343 5.17 27.73 -22.75
C TYR A 343 5.56 28.62 -21.58
N CYS A 344 4.87 29.74 -21.37
CA CYS A 344 5.05 30.57 -20.20
C CYS A 344 4.54 29.89 -18.91
N ILE A 345 3.64 28.90 -19.04
CA ILE A 345 3.06 28.18 -17.91
C ILE A 345 3.89 26.92 -17.65
N PRO A 346 4.43 26.72 -16.42
CA PRO A 346 5.09 25.47 -16.06
C PRO A 346 4.13 24.28 -16.16
N GLN A 347 4.35 23.42 -17.16
CA GLN A 347 3.43 22.30 -17.48
C GLN A 347 3.28 21.32 -16.31
N LEU A 348 4.38 20.91 -15.66
CA LEU A 348 4.34 19.93 -14.58
C LEU A 348 3.55 20.45 -13.36
N PRO A 349 3.83 21.65 -12.81
CA PRO A 349 3.00 22.24 -11.76
C PRO A 349 1.52 22.37 -12.15
N MET A 350 1.22 22.75 -13.39
CA MET A 350 -0.18 22.85 -13.87
C MET A 350 -0.90 21.50 -13.79
N ILE A 351 -0.26 20.42 -14.25
CA ILE A 351 -0.86 19.08 -14.21
C ILE A 351 -0.99 18.57 -12.78
N ILE A 352 -0.02 18.86 -11.89
CA ILE A 352 -0.10 18.53 -10.46
C ILE A 352 -1.32 19.21 -9.82
N ILE A 353 -1.52 20.50 -10.07
CA ILE A 353 -2.67 21.25 -9.54
C ILE A 353 -3.98 20.65 -10.04
N LEU A 354 -4.06 20.30 -11.32
CA LEU A 354 -5.26 19.67 -11.90
C LEU A 354 -5.53 18.27 -11.31
N GLY A 355 -4.48 17.46 -11.13
CA GLY A 355 -4.58 16.16 -10.48
C GLY A 355 -5.07 16.27 -9.03
N ALA A 356 -4.50 17.20 -8.25
CA ALA A 356 -4.91 17.45 -6.87
C ALA A 356 -6.34 17.99 -6.77
N ALA A 357 -6.76 18.85 -7.70
CA ALA A 357 -8.13 19.33 -7.78
C ALA A 357 -9.12 18.19 -8.06
N MET A 358 -8.76 17.25 -8.94
CA MET A 358 -9.56 16.06 -9.21
C MET A 358 -9.66 15.12 -8.01
N ASP A 359 -8.59 14.98 -7.22
CA ASP A 359 -8.62 14.27 -5.93
C ASP A 359 -9.56 14.95 -4.94
N ALA A 360 -9.47 16.27 -4.79
CA ALA A 360 -10.35 17.04 -3.90
C ALA A 360 -11.83 16.93 -4.27
N MET A 361 -12.13 16.87 -5.58
CA MET A 361 -13.49 16.68 -6.10
C MET A 361 -13.96 15.23 -6.06
N ARG A 362 -13.12 14.28 -5.65
CA ARG A 362 -13.40 12.82 -5.64
C ARG A 362 -13.92 12.34 -7.00
N VAL A 363 -13.26 12.78 -8.07
CA VAL A 363 -13.63 12.39 -9.44
C VAL A 363 -13.48 10.87 -9.58
N ASP A 364 -14.49 10.23 -10.16
CA ASP A 364 -14.49 8.81 -10.47
C ASP A 364 -13.20 8.38 -11.21
N PRO A 365 -12.58 7.24 -10.86
CA PRO A 365 -11.31 6.79 -11.45
C PRO A 365 -11.30 6.71 -12.98
N MET A 366 -12.41 6.30 -13.60
CA MET A 366 -12.52 6.20 -15.06
C MET A 366 -12.57 7.58 -15.70
N LEU A 367 -13.38 8.49 -15.16
CA LEU A 367 -13.48 9.88 -15.63
C LEU A 367 -12.16 10.62 -15.44
N ARG A 368 -11.48 10.38 -14.32
CA ARG A 368 -10.15 10.91 -14.03
C ARG A 368 -9.14 10.52 -15.10
N MET A 369 -9.09 9.24 -15.46
CA MET A 369 -8.21 8.76 -16.53
C MET A 369 -8.50 9.46 -17.87
N LEU A 370 -9.77 9.62 -18.22
CA LEU A 370 -10.18 10.36 -19.42
C LEU A 370 -9.71 11.83 -19.38
N TYR A 371 -9.92 12.52 -18.25
CA TYR A 371 -9.47 13.91 -18.10
C TYR A 371 -7.96 14.04 -18.19
N LEU A 372 -7.19 13.12 -17.60
CA LEU A 372 -5.73 13.11 -17.74
C LEU A 372 -5.31 12.99 -19.20
N MET A 373 -5.91 12.07 -19.97
CA MET A 373 -5.62 11.94 -21.41
C MET A 373 -5.92 13.22 -22.19
N LEU A 374 -7.07 13.86 -21.91
CA LEU A 374 -7.48 15.10 -22.58
C LEU A 374 -6.56 16.27 -22.22
N ILE A 375 -6.25 16.45 -20.93
CA ILE A 375 -5.39 17.53 -20.42
C ILE A 375 -3.97 17.37 -20.94
N LEU A 376 -3.38 16.18 -20.83
CA LEU A 376 -2.03 15.92 -21.33
C LEU A 376 -1.93 16.12 -22.84
N GLY A 377 -2.91 15.65 -23.60
CA GLY A 377 -2.99 15.87 -25.05
C GLY A 377 -3.10 17.34 -25.41
N PHE A 378 -3.96 18.07 -24.71
CA PHE A 378 -4.19 19.50 -24.91
C PHE A 378 -3.02 20.38 -24.43
N LEU A 379 -2.25 19.96 -23.44
CA LEU A 379 -1.06 20.73 -23.03
C LEU A 379 0.14 20.47 -23.94
N SER A 380 0.15 19.35 -24.68
CA SER A 380 1.30 18.92 -25.49
C SER A 380 1.28 19.40 -26.95
N TRP A 381 0.12 19.81 -27.49
CA TRP A 381 0.00 20.25 -28.89
C TRP A 381 0.90 21.43 -29.31
N PRO A 382 1.24 22.42 -28.45
CA PRO A 382 2.03 23.58 -28.86
C PRO A 382 3.40 23.22 -29.43
N SER A 383 4.04 22.18 -28.88
CA SER A 383 5.33 21.65 -29.35
C SER A 383 5.24 21.09 -30.76
N ILE A 384 4.20 20.31 -31.05
CA ILE A 384 3.98 19.77 -32.39
C ILE A 384 3.60 20.89 -33.37
N ALA A 385 2.74 21.85 -32.95
CA ALA A 385 2.36 22.98 -33.79
C ALA A 385 3.54 23.84 -34.23
N ARG A 386 4.44 24.20 -33.31
CA ARG A 386 5.62 25.00 -33.61
C ARG A 386 6.53 24.30 -34.62
N LEU A 387 6.70 22.99 -34.47
CA LEU A 387 7.52 22.19 -35.38
C LEU A 387 6.89 22.07 -36.77
N VAL A 388 5.60 21.71 -36.84
CA VAL A 388 4.85 21.64 -38.09
C VAL A 388 4.91 22.98 -38.81
N ARG A 389 4.68 24.09 -38.10
CA ARG A 389 4.76 25.45 -38.66
C ARG A 389 6.12 25.71 -39.33
N GLY A 390 7.23 25.35 -38.69
CA GLY A 390 8.56 25.52 -39.28
C GLY A 390 8.76 24.73 -40.57
N GLN A 391 8.29 23.48 -40.62
CA GLN A 391 8.38 22.63 -41.81
C GLN A 391 7.50 23.15 -42.95
N ILE A 392 6.28 23.56 -42.63
CA ILE A 392 5.31 24.09 -43.58
C ILE A 392 5.80 25.41 -44.18
N LEU A 393 6.44 26.28 -43.39
CA LEU A 393 7.01 27.54 -43.88
C LEU A 393 8.08 27.28 -44.96
N SER A 394 8.94 26.27 -44.77
CA SER A 394 9.95 25.89 -45.75
C SER A 394 9.33 25.25 -47.01
N LEU A 395 8.35 24.38 -46.84
CA LEU A 395 7.67 23.70 -47.96
C LEU A 395 6.81 24.63 -48.80
N ARG A 396 6.24 25.69 -48.19
CA ARG A 396 5.41 26.68 -48.89
C ARG A 396 6.18 27.42 -49.98
N GLU A 397 7.47 27.65 -49.79
CA GLU A 397 8.33 28.38 -50.73
C GLU A 397 8.87 27.49 -51.88
N GLN A 398 8.50 26.20 -51.91
CA GLN A 398 8.97 25.26 -52.94
C GLN A 398 8.17 25.39 -54.25
N GLU A 399 8.80 25.07 -55.38
CA GLU A 399 8.23 25.24 -56.73
C GLU A 399 6.89 24.51 -56.93
N PHE A 400 6.71 23.33 -56.32
CA PHE A 400 5.45 22.57 -56.42
C PHE A 400 4.27 23.34 -55.81
N MET A 401 4.52 24.17 -54.80
CA MET A 401 3.47 25.00 -54.19
C MET A 401 3.12 26.18 -55.08
N THR A 402 4.10 26.82 -55.71
CA THR A 402 3.87 27.84 -56.75
C THR A 402 3.02 27.27 -57.89
N ALA A 403 3.30 26.04 -58.33
CA ALA A 403 2.49 25.35 -59.32
C ALA A 403 1.04 25.11 -58.84
N THR A 404 0.85 24.68 -57.58
CA THR A 404 -0.52 24.49 -57.04
C THR A 404 -1.32 25.79 -56.97
N GLU A 405 -0.66 26.91 -56.75
CA GLU A 405 -1.28 28.24 -56.73
C GLU A 405 -1.65 28.70 -58.14
N ALA A 406 -0.77 28.52 -59.12
CA ALA A 406 -1.06 28.79 -60.53
C ALA A 406 -2.24 27.94 -61.06
N CYS A 407 -2.40 26.71 -60.57
CA CYS A 407 -3.55 25.85 -60.88
C CYS A 407 -4.84 26.20 -60.11
N GLY A 408 -4.86 27.26 -59.29
CA GLY A 408 -6.06 27.71 -58.58
C GLY A 408 -6.54 26.75 -57.48
N ILE A 409 -5.66 25.91 -56.93
CA ILE A 409 -6.04 24.94 -55.89
C ILE A 409 -6.39 25.68 -54.58
N ARG A 410 -7.56 25.34 -54.00
CA ARG A 410 -8.03 25.93 -52.73
C ARG A 410 -7.02 25.72 -51.59
N ALA A 411 -6.90 26.70 -50.69
CA ALA A 411 -5.95 26.70 -49.58
C ALA A 411 -6.01 25.45 -48.69
N SER A 412 -7.21 25.00 -48.29
CA SER A 412 -7.36 23.78 -47.49
C SER A 412 -6.80 22.55 -48.20
N ARG A 413 -7.02 22.43 -49.51
CA ARG A 413 -6.47 21.33 -50.32
C ARG A 413 -4.95 21.48 -50.46
N ARG A 414 -4.42 22.70 -50.61
CA ARG A 414 -2.97 22.97 -50.58
C ARG A 414 -2.34 22.49 -49.26
N ILE A 415 -2.95 22.82 -48.12
CA ILE A 415 -2.46 22.39 -46.79
C ILE A 415 -2.55 20.87 -46.62
N PHE A 416 -3.74 20.27 -46.70
CA PHE A 416 -3.95 18.88 -46.31
C PHE A 416 -3.54 17.85 -47.38
N ARG A 417 -3.48 18.23 -48.66
CA ARG A 417 -3.15 17.31 -49.76
C ARG A 417 -1.74 17.49 -50.31
N HIS A 418 -1.11 18.65 -50.12
CA HIS A 418 0.23 18.92 -50.67
C HIS A 418 1.26 19.22 -49.58
N LEU A 419 0.94 19.99 -48.55
CA LEU A 419 1.93 20.35 -47.52
C LEU A 419 2.06 19.31 -46.41
N ILE A 420 0.96 19.00 -45.69
CA ILE A 420 0.97 18.06 -44.57
C ILE A 420 1.54 16.69 -44.95
N PRO A 421 1.17 16.08 -46.10
CA PRO A 421 1.75 14.79 -46.50
C PRO A 421 3.27 14.78 -46.61
N ASN A 422 3.89 15.92 -46.95
CA ASN A 422 5.35 16.04 -47.00
C ASN A 422 6.00 16.13 -45.62
N VAL A 423 5.24 16.48 -44.58
CA VAL A 423 5.72 16.57 -43.18
C VAL A 423 5.42 15.27 -42.39
N ILE A 424 4.51 14.42 -42.86
CA ILE A 424 4.14 13.14 -42.21
C ILE A 424 5.35 12.28 -41.80
N PRO A 425 6.39 12.08 -42.64
CA PRO A 425 7.57 11.32 -42.23
C PRO A 425 8.20 11.82 -40.92
N GLN A 426 8.42 13.12 -40.83
CA GLN A 426 8.99 13.76 -39.65
C GLN A 426 8.01 13.69 -38.46
N LEU A 427 6.71 13.82 -38.71
CA LEU A 427 5.69 13.73 -37.66
C LEU A 427 5.59 12.33 -37.06
N ILE A 428 5.69 11.28 -37.89
CA ILE A 428 5.69 9.90 -37.41
C ILE A 428 6.85 9.68 -36.44
N VAL A 429 8.05 10.17 -36.77
CA VAL A 429 9.24 10.09 -35.91
C VAL A 429 8.98 10.77 -34.56
N ILE A 430 8.55 12.03 -34.59
CA ILE A 430 8.34 12.83 -33.37
C ILE A 430 7.22 12.26 -32.51
N CYS A 431 6.10 11.86 -33.12
CA CYS A 431 4.99 11.26 -32.40
C CYS A 431 5.43 9.95 -31.73
N THR A 432 6.23 9.13 -32.42
CA THR A 432 6.76 7.88 -31.83
C THR A 432 7.64 8.15 -30.62
N MET A 433 8.57 9.11 -30.71
CA MET A 433 9.41 9.49 -29.57
C MET A 433 8.58 10.12 -28.43
N SER A 434 7.53 10.86 -28.78
CA SER A 434 6.63 11.48 -27.81
C SER A 434 5.80 10.46 -27.02
N LEU A 435 5.58 9.25 -27.55
CA LEU A 435 4.89 8.19 -26.79
C LEU A 435 5.69 7.82 -25.54
N GLY A 436 7.01 7.66 -25.66
CA GLY A 436 7.87 7.32 -24.53
C GLY A 436 7.85 8.39 -23.43
N SER A 437 8.01 9.66 -23.80
CA SER A 437 7.96 10.77 -22.82
C SER A 437 6.58 10.96 -22.20
N THR A 438 5.51 10.72 -22.96
CA THR A 438 4.13 10.80 -22.47
C THR A 438 3.85 9.71 -21.45
N ILE A 439 4.24 8.46 -21.73
CA ILE A 439 4.08 7.35 -20.79
C ILE A 439 4.87 7.62 -19.51
N LEU A 440 6.09 8.15 -19.62
CA LEU A 440 6.88 8.53 -18.45
C LEU A 440 6.23 9.66 -17.64
N THR A 441 5.59 10.62 -18.32
CA THR A 441 4.84 11.71 -17.65
C THR A 441 3.62 11.17 -16.91
N GLU A 442 2.83 10.28 -17.52
CA GLU A 442 1.73 9.59 -16.83
C GLU A 442 2.25 8.80 -15.63
N ALA A 443 3.31 8.02 -15.81
CA ALA A 443 3.89 7.23 -14.74
C ALA A 443 4.39 8.11 -13.57
N THR A 444 4.96 9.28 -13.87
CA THR A 444 5.38 10.27 -12.86
C THR A 444 4.18 10.79 -12.07
N LEU A 445 3.07 11.10 -12.74
CA LEU A 445 1.86 11.56 -12.06
C LEU A 445 1.24 10.46 -11.22
N SER A 446 1.17 9.23 -11.74
CA SER A 446 0.67 8.07 -11.00
C SER A 446 1.57 7.75 -9.80
N PHE A 447 2.90 7.86 -9.95
CA PHE A 447 3.85 7.75 -8.83
C PHE A 447 3.64 8.82 -7.76
N LEU A 448 3.24 10.04 -8.14
CA LEU A 448 2.88 11.10 -7.18
C LEU A 448 1.47 10.91 -6.60
N GLY A 449 0.76 9.83 -6.94
CA GLY A 449 -0.62 9.59 -6.53
C GLY A 449 -1.62 10.52 -7.22
N LEU A 450 -1.24 11.20 -8.30
CA LEU A 450 -2.08 12.15 -9.04
C LEU A 450 -2.56 11.63 -10.40
N GLY A 451 -2.08 10.45 -10.82
CA GLY A 451 -2.42 9.83 -12.10
C GLY A 451 -3.63 8.90 -12.02
N VAL A 452 -3.46 7.67 -12.52
CA VAL A 452 -4.49 6.61 -12.49
C VAL A 452 -4.74 6.16 -11.05
N LYS A 453 -6.00 5.88 -10.69
CA LYS A 453 -6.41 5.47 -9.34
C LYS A 453 -7.01 4.06 -9.36
N PHE A 454 -6.97 3.40 -8.20
CA PHE A 454 -7.70 2.15 -7.94
C PHE A 454 -9.18 2.28 -8.38
N PRO A 455 -9.79 1.27 -9.04
CA PRO A 455 -9.30 -0.11 -9.24
C PRO A 455 -8.39 -0.31 -10.47
N PHE A 456 -8.12 0.74 -11.26
CA PHE A 456 -7.28 0.62 -12.45
C PHE A 456 -5.79 0.55 -12.09
N ALA A 457 -5.08 -0.37 -12.72
CA ALA A 457 -3.62 -0.44 -12.67
C ALA A 457 -3.01 0.43 -13.78
N SER A 458 -1.89 1.08 -13.49
CA SER A 458 -0.92 1.56 -14.46
C SER A 458 0.46 1.26 -13.91
N TRP A 459 1.50 1.17 -14.75
CA TRP A 459 2.84 0.87 -14.23
C TRP A 459 3.34 1.93 -13.26
N GLY A 460 2.95 3.19 -13.43
CA GLY A 460 3.29 4.25 -12.47
C GLY A 460 2.57 4.11 -11.14
N ASN A 461 1.30 3.67 -11.13
CA ASN A 461 0.54 3.46 -9.90
C ASN A 461 1.07 2.25 -9.11
N ILE A 462 1.44 1.16 -9.80
CA ILE A 462 2.08 0.00 -9.15
C ILE A 462 3.38 0.39 -8.44
N ILE A 463 4.12 1.36 -8.97
CA ILE A 463 5.32 1.90 -8.30
C ILE A 463 4.94 2.82 -7.13
N ASN A 464 3.80 3.52 -7.20
CA ASN A 464 3.28 4.30 -6.07
C ASN A 464 2.91 3.40 -4.87
N ASP A 465 2.40 2.19 -5.13
CA ASP A 465 1.99 1.23 -4.08
C ASP A 465 3.13 0.88 -3.10
N VAL A 466 4.40 1.11 -3.49
CA VAL A 466 5.58 0.84 -2.65
C VAL A 466 6.27 2.10 -2.10
N ASN A 467 5.58 3.23 -2.02
CA ASN A 467 6.18 4.48 -1.54
C ASN A 467 6.59 4.45 -0.04
N ASN A 468 6.09 3.48 0.73
CA ASN A 468 6.57 3.24 2.10
C ASN A 468 7.97 2.61 2.07
N SER A 469 8.93 3.18 2.79
CA SER A 469 10.32 2.68 2.85
C SER A 469 10.44 1.20 3.23
N TYR A 470 9.60 0.73 4.15
CA TYR A 470 9.54 -0.69 4.51
C TYR A 470 9.10 -1.55 3.32
N VAL A 471 8.05 -1.13 2.62
CA VAL A 471 7.50 -1.88 1.48
C VAL A 471 8.49 -1.87 0.31
N LEU A 472 9.11 -0.73 0.05
CA LEU A 472 10.13 -0.56 -1.00
C LEU A 472 11.31 -1.51 -0.82
N THR A 473 11.76 -1.71 0.42
CA THR A 473 12.92 -2.56 0.74
C THR A 473 12.58 -4.05 0.77
N ASN A 474 11.42 -4.43 1.31
CA ASN A 474 11.09 -5.84 1.53
C ASN A 474 10.36 -6.50 0.33
N TYR A 475 9.59 -5.74 -0.45
CA TYR A 475 8.74 -6.29 -1.51
C TYR A 475 9.21 -5.86 -2.91
N LEU A 476 10.45 -6.22 -3.24
CA LEU A 476 11.09 -5.90 -4.52
C LEU A 476 10.34 -6.43 -5.75
N PHE A 477 9.62 -7.55 -5.60
CA PHE A 477 8.86 -8.20 -6.67
C PHE A 477 7.68 -7.36 -7.18
N ILE A 478 7.29 -6.30 -6.46
CA ILE A 478 6.18 -5.42 -6.85
C ILE A 478 6.65 -4.39 -7.88
N TRP A 479 7.63 -3.56 -7.49
CA TRP A 479 7.97 -2.36 -8.24
C TRP A 479 9.06 -2.60 -9.29
N ILE A 480 9.96 -3.57 -9.09
CA ILE A 480 11.02 -3.87 -10.06
C ILE A 480 10.42 -4.32 -11.41
N PRO A 481 9.46 -5.29 -11.45
CA PRO A 481 8.85 -5.67 -12.71
C PRO A 481 8.10 -4.52 -13.39
N ALA A 482 7.39 -3.68 -12.63
CA ALA A 482 6.72 -2.50 -13.17
C ALA A 482 7.72 -1.50 -13.77
N GLY A 483 8.83 -1.23 -13.07
CA GLY A 483 9.92 -0.38 -13.53
C GLY A 483 10.61 -0.91 -14.79
N ILE A 484 10.83 -2.23 -14.88
CA ILE A 484 11.38 -2.89 -16.08
C ILE A 484 10.40 -2.75 -17.25
N CYS A 485 9.10 -2.98 -17.05
CA CYS A 485 8.09 -2.82 -18.09
C CYS A 485 8.06 -1.38 -18.65
N LEU A 486 8.12 -0.38 -17.75
CA LEU A 486 8.24 1.03 -18.14
C LEU A 486 9.53 1.28 -18.93
N LEU A 487 10.67 0.83 -18.43
CA LEU A 487 11.97 1.02 -19.07
C LEU A 487 12.00 0.42 -20.48
N VAL A 488 11.58 -0.84 -20.63
CA VAL A 488 11.56 -1.55 -21.92
C VAL A 488 10.64 -0.85 -22.90
N THR A 489 9.48 -0.37 -22.45
CA THR A 489 8.52 0.32 -23.31
C THR A 489 9.04 1.68 -23.77
N VAL A 490 9.57 2.50 -22.85
CA VAL A 490 10.09 3.84 -23.17
C VAL A 490 11.31 3.74 -24.08
N LEU A 491 12.24 2.82 -23.79
CA LEU A 491 13.38 2.56 -24.68
C LEU A 491 12.93 2.03 -26.04
N GLY A 492 11.94 1.13 -26.07
CA GLY A 492 11.35 0.61 -27.29
C GLY A 492 10.86 1.72 -28.22
N PHE A 493 10.06 2.67 -27.70
CA PHE A 493 9.58 3.82 -28.47
C PHE A 493 10.71 4.75 -28.92
N ASN A 494 11.70 5.02 -28.08
CA ASN A 494 12.84 5.85 -28.47
C ASN A 494 13.65 5.21 -29.61
N PHE A 495 13.99 3.92 -29.51
CA PHE A 495 14.74 3.20 -30.54
C PHE A 495 13.97 3.07 -31.86
N VAL A 496 12.65 2.84 -31.80
CA VAL A 496 11.81 2.85 -33.01
C VAL A 496 11.74 4.26 -33.61
N GLY A 497 11.62 5.30 -32.80
CA GLY A 497 11.64 6.70 -33.24
C GLY A 497 12.92 7.06 -33.99
N ASP A 498 14.09 6.75 -33.40
CA ASP A 498 15.39 6.97 -34.04
C ASP A 498 15.55 6.13 -35.31
N GLY A 499 15.12 4.87 -35.29
CA GLY A 499 15.11 4.01 -36.46
C GLY A 499 14.26 4.55 -37.61
N LEU A 500 13.09 5.12 -37.30
CA LEU A 500 12.23 5.78 -38.27
C LEU A 500 12.88 7.05 -38.83
N ARG A 501 13.55 7.82 -37.97
CA ARG A 501 14.29 9.03 -38.36
C ARG A 501 15.36 8.70 -39.41
N ASP A 502 16.19 7.72 -39.11
CA ASP A 502 17.24 7.23 -40.01
C ASP A 502 16.66 6.68 -41.32
N ALA A 503 15.53 5.99 -41.24
CA ALA A 503 14.87 5.42 -42.40
C ALA A 503 14.31 6.50 -43.35
N PHE A 504 13.77 7.58 -42.78
CA PHE A 504 13.24 8.71 -43.53
C PHE A 504 14.30 9.72 -43.99
N ASP A 505 15.52 9.74 -43.42
CA ASP A 505 16.59 10.63 -43.87
C ASP A 505 17.11 10.22 -45.28
N PRO A 506 16.93 11.07 -46.31
CA PRO A 506 17.43 10.77 -47.66
C PRO A 506 18.96 10.94 -47.80
N LYS A 507 19.62 11.66 -46.88
CA LYS A 507 21.06 12.02 -46.94
C LYS A 507 21.99 10.99 -46.31
N MET A 508 21.49 9.99 -45.56
CA MET A 508 22.27 8.84 -45.05
C MET A 508 22.80 7.89 -46.15
N LYS A 509 22.82 8.32 -47.40
CA LYS A 509 23.57 7.72 -48.50
C LYS A 509 24.84 8.54 -48.75
N ARG A 510 25.85 8.36 -47.92
CA ARG A 510 27.25 8.45 -48.32
C ARG A 510 28.08 7.51 -47.48
#